data_AF-A0A5K1FL28-F1
#
_entry.id   AF-A0A5K1FL28-F1
#
_cell.length_a   1.000
_cell.length_b   1.000
_cell.length_c   1.000
_cell.angle_alpha   90.00
_cell.angle_beta   90.00
_cell.angle_gamma   90.00
#
_symmetry.space_group_name_H-M   'P 1'
#
loop_
_entity.id
_entity.type
_entity.pdbx_description
1 polymer ?
#
loop_
_entity_poly.entity_id
_entity_poly.type
_entity_poly.pdbx_seq_one_letter_code
_entity_poly.pdbx_strand_id
1 'polypeptide(L)' 'VGRHYIVDATSEEESQMSSAVSVSVNRHGQICGFTKRGGAGLDPSVILDMISVAKHVSEELISVLDSEICAAESRSSSA' A
#
# COMPACT_ATOMS: atom_id res chain seq x y z
N VAL A 1 -7.71 17.77 10.33
CA VAL A 1 -6.69 17.27 9.37
C VAL A 1 -7.36 16.22 8.51
N GLY A 2 -7.41 16.18 7.19
CA GLY A 2 -7.31 17.14 6.08
C GLY A 2 -8.13 16.47 4.93
N ARG A 3 -8.53 17.16 3.85
CA ARG A 3 -9.27 16.54 2.72
C ARG A 3 -8.44 15.54 1.88
N HIS A 4 -7.30 15.12 2.42
CA HIS A 4 -6.27 14.33 1.77
C HIS A 4 -5.97 13.12 2.62
N TYR A 5 -5.73 11.99 1.97
CA TYR A 5 -5.25 10.77 2.60
C TYR A 5 -3.72 10.72 2.58
N ILE A 6 -3.16 9.90 3.45
CA ILE A 6 -1.73 9.59 3.48
C ILE A 6 -1.55 8.09 3.29
N VAL A 7 -0.40 7.72 2.72
CA VAL A 7 0.00 6.32 2.48
C VAL A 7 1.16 6.03 3.41
N ASP A 8 1.17 4.84 4.02
CA ASP A 8 2.21 4.40 4.95
C ASP A 8 2.41 5.35 6.14
N ALA A 9 1.31 5.59 6.85
CA ALA A 9 1.27 6.51 7.99
C ALA A 9 2.14 6.01 9.15
N THR A 10 2.80 6.94 9.84
CA THR A 10 3.47 6.60 11.11
C THR A 10 2.44 6.29 12.19
N SER A 11 2.88 5.68 13.30
CA SER A 11 2.03 5.41 14.46
C SER A 11 1.33 6.67 14.98
N GLU A 12 2.04 7.80 15.01
CA GLU A 12 1.50 9.10 15.43
C GLU A 12 0.42 9.59 14.47
N GLU A 13 0.63 9.45 13.16
CA GLU A 13 -0.34 9.87 12.15
C GLU A 13 -1.58 8.95 12.12
N GLU A 14 -1.38 7.62 12.20
CA GLU A 14 -2.47 6.63 12.27
C GLU A 14 -3.33 6.85 13.53
N SER A 15 -2.73 7.25 14.66
CA SER A 15 -3.46 7.57 15.90
C SER A 15 -4.50 8.68 15.74
N GLN A 16 -4.31 9.57 14.76
CA GLN A 16 -5.21 10.69 14.50
C GLN A 16 -6.27 10.37 13.42
N MET A 17 -6.24 9.17 12.83
CA MET A 17 -7.17 8.79 11.76
C MET A 17 -8.51 8.30 12.31
N SER A 18 -9.60 8.77 11.69
CA SER A 18 -10.95 8.27 11.97
C SER A 18 -11.33 7.04 11.13
N SER A 19 -10.60 6.81 10.04
CA SER A 19 -10.74 5.65 9.15
C SER A 19 -9.47 5.43 8.34
N ALA A 20 -9.20 4.18 8.01
CA ALA A 20 -8.06 3.77 7.20
C ALA A 20 -8.49 2.66 6.24
N VAL A 21 -7.77 2.51 5.13
CA VAL A 21 -7.99 1.47 4.14
C VAL A 21 -6.70 0.68 3.95
N SER A 22 -6.82 -0.64 3.89
CA SER A 22 -5.76 -1.57 3.52
C SER A 22 -6.10 -2.14 2.15
N VAL A 23 -5.23 -1.92 1.17
CA VAL A 23 -5.36 -2.48 -0.19
C VAL A 23 -4.21 -3.44 -0.44
N SER A 24 -4.53 -4.63 -0.91
CA SER A 24 -3.54 -5.62 -1.31
C SER A 24 -3.55 -5.75 -2.82
N VAL A 25 -2.38 -5.61 -3.44
CA VAL A 25 -2.19 -5.63 -4.89
C VAL A 25 -1.15 -6.70 -5.22
N ASN A 26 -1.42 -7.51 -6.24
CA ASN A 26 -0.46 -8.50 -6.73
C ASN A 26 0.44 -7.94 -7.84
N ARG A 27 1.42 -8.74 -8.29
CA ARG A 27 2.34 -8.37 -9.37
C ARG A 27 1.70 -8.08 -10.73
N HIS A 28 0.41 -8.37 -10.90
CA HIS A 28 -0.36 -8.09 -12.11
C HIS A 28 -1.19 -6.80 -11.99
N GLY A 29 -0.99 -6.01 -10.92
CA GLY A 29 -1.78 -4.78 -10.66
C GLY A 29 -3.23 -5.07 -10.25
N GLN A 30 -3.56 -6.31 -9.89
CA GLN A 30 -4.91 -6.70 -9.49
C GLN A 30 -5.07 -6.58 -7.99
N ILE A 31 -6.24 -6.11 -7.56
CA ILE A 31 -6.61 -6.03 -6.15
C ILE A 31 -6.96 -7.44 -5.69
N CYS A 32 -6.21 -7.96 -4.73
CA CYS A 32 -6.46 -9.26 -4.11
C CYS A 32 -7.07 -9.15 -2.70
N GLY A 33 -7.12 -7.95 -2.13
CA GLY A 33 -7.71 -7.69 -0.82
C GLY A 33 -8.02 -6.21 -0.61
N PHE A 34 -9.11 -5.95 0.11
CA PHE A 34 -9.52 -4.60 0.49
C PHE A 34 -10.21 -4.64 1.85
N THR A 35 -9.70 -3.89 2.82
CA THR A 35 -10.27 -3.81 4.17
C THR A 35 -10.33 -2.37 4.63
N LYS A 36 -11.51 -1.91 5.03
CA LYS A 36 -11.71 -0.61 5.67
C LYS A 36 -11.76 -0.76 7.19
N ARG A 37 -10.98 0.05 7.89
CA ARG A 37 -10.90 0.12 9.36
C ARG A 37 -11.48 1.45 9.86
N GLY A 38 -11.85 1.51 11.14
CA GLY A 38 -12.39 2.72 11.78
C GLY A 38 -13.88 2.93 11.58
N GLY A 39 -14.45 3.93 12.26
CA GLY A 39 -15.90 4.16 12.32
C GLY A 39 -16.45 5.19 11.33
N ALA A 40 -15.61 6.09 10.81
CA ALA A 40 -16.06 7.15 9.91
C ALA A 40 -16.38 6.63 8.48
N GLY A 41 -17.35 7.24 7.82
CA GLY A 41 -17.59 6.99 6.39
C GLY A 41 -16.46 7.57 5.53
N LEU A 42 -16.22 6.97 4.38
CA LEU A 42 -15.33 7.50 3.34
C LEU A 42 -16.15 7.69 2.06
N ASP A 43 -15.87 8.79 1.35
CA ASP A 43 -16.49 9.01 0.04
C ASP A 43 -16.00 7.95 -0.96
N PRO A 44 -16.89 7.34 -1.76
CA PRO A 44 -16.49 6.32 -2.73
C PRO A 44 -15.43 6.80 -3.73
N SER A 45 -15.45 8.07 -4.13
CA SER A 45 -14.45 8.64 -5.05
C SER A 45 -13.06 8.65 -4.40
N VAL A 46 -12.99 8.99 -3.11
CA VAL A 46 -11.74 8.95 -2.33
C VAL A 46 -11.22 7.52 -2.20
N ILE A 47 -12.11 6.53 -2.04
CA ILE A 47 -11.70 5.12 -2.02
C ILE A 47 -11.09 4.70 -3.36
N LEU A 48 -11.70 5.11 -4.48
CA LEU A 48 -11.17 4.82 -5.82
C LEU A 48 -9.82 5.49 -6.06
N ASP A 49 -9.63 6.71 -5.56
CA ASP A 49 -8.35 7.41 -5.61
C ASP A 49 -7.29 6.68 -4.77
N MET A 50 -7.62 6.28 -3.53
CA MET A 50 -6.73 5.48 -2.67
C MET A 50 -6.32 4.16 -3.34
N ILE A 51 -7.26 3.47 -3.99
CA ILE A 51 -6.99 2.24 -4.74
C ILE A 51 -6.03 2.51 -5.90
N SER A 52 -6.23 3.61 -6.62
CA SER A 52 -5.38 3.98 -7.76
C SER A 52 -3.95 4.27 -7.31
N VAL A 53 -3.80 5.00 -6.19
CA VAL A 53 -2.48 5.22 -5.58
C VAL A 53 -1.85 3.92 -5.09
N ALA A 54 -2.62 3.05 -4.42
CA ALA A 54 -2.10 1.78 -3.93
C ALA A 54 -1.57 0.90 -5.06
N LYS A 55 -2.24 0.85 -6.22
CA LYS A 55 -1.76 0.13 -7.40
C LYS A 55 -0.45 0.69 -7.91
N HIS A 56 -0.39 2.01 -8.10
CA HIS A 56 0.79 2.68 -8.61
C HIS A 56 2.03 2.45 -7.72
N VAL A 57 1.88 2.65 -6.41
CA VAL A 57 2.97 2.43 -5.44
C VAL A 57 3.38 0.96 -5.37
N SER A 58 2.41 0.03 -5.49
CA SER A 58 2.72 -1.41 -5.44
C SER A 58 3.58 -1.87 -6.62
N GLU A 59 3.35 -1.33 -7.83
CA GLU A 59 4.17 -1.66 -9.01
C GLU A 59 5.65 -1.32 -8.79
N GLU A 60 5.94 -0.16 -8.20
CA GLU A 60 7.30 0.27 -7.87
C GLU A 60 7.91 -0.61 -6.76
N LEU A 61 7.19 -0.82 -5.66
CA LEU A 61 7.68 -1.60 -4.52
C LEU A 61 7.94 -3.07 -4.88
N ILE A 62 7.08 -3.69 -5.70
CA ILE A 62 7.28 -5.06 -6.16
C ILE A 62 8.55 -5.17 -7.00
N SER A 63 8.80 -4.20 -7.90
CA SER A 63 10.02 -4.18 -8.71
C SER A 63 11.29 -4.04 -7.86
N VAL A 64 11.25 -3.20 -6.83
CA VAL A 64 12.38 -3.03 -5.90
C VAL A 64 12.61 -4.32 -5.12
N LEU A 65 11.54 -4.91 -4.57
CA LEU A 65 11.63 -6.14 -3.80
C LEU A 65 12.18 -7.31 -4.64
N ASP A 66 11.69 -7.49 -5.87
CA ASP A 66 12.19 -8.52 -6.78
C ASP A 66 13.70 -8.34 -7.05
N SER A 67 14.17 -7.10 -7.22
CA SER A 67 15.59 -6.79 -7.43
C SER A 67 16.45 -7.17 -6.22
N GLU A 68 15.99 -6.84 -5.01
CA GLU A 68 16.70 -7.17 -3.77
C GLU A 68 16.75 -8.68 -3.51
N ILE A 69 15.67 -9.40 -3.84
CA ILE A 69 15.62 -10.87 -3.77
C ILE A 69 16.66 -11.47 -4.72
N CYS A 70 16.66 -11.06 -6.00
CA CYS A 70 17.66 -11.54 -6.96
C CYS A 70 19.10 -11.26 -6.51
N ALA A 71 19.36 -10.06 -5.97
CA ALA A 71 20.68 -9.72 -5.44
C ALA A 71 21.05 -10.58 -4.22
N ALA A 72 20.11 -10.90 -3.33
CA ALA A 72 20.33 -11.80 -2.20
C ALA A 72 20.63 -13.24 -2.63
N GLU A 73 19.88 -13.78 -3.60
CA GLU A 73 20.07 -15.13 -4.14
C GLU A 73 21.40 -15.31 -4.85
N SER A 74 21.85 -14.30 -5.60
CA SER A 74 23.18 -14.33 -6.24
C SER A 74 24.30 -14.47 -5.20
N ARG A 75 24.21 -13.72 -4.08
CA ARG A 75 25.20 -13.76 -2.98
C ARG A 75 25.23 -15.11 -2.26
N SER A 76 24.08 -15.75 -2.07
CA SER A 76 24.00 -17.06 -1.41
C SER A 76 24.46 -18.22 -2.31
N SER A 77 24.33 -18.09 -3.64
CA SER A 77 24.80 -19.09 -4.60
C SER A 77 26.32 -19.08 -4.86
N SER A 78 27.00 -18.00 -4.48
CA SER A 78 28.46 -17.82 -4.63
C SER A 78 29.29 -18.22 -3.39
N ALA A 79 28.66 -18.82 -2.38
CA ALA A 79 29.29 -19.37 -1.17
C ALA A 79 29.27 -20.91 -1.21
#